data_AF-A0A817QH74-F1
#
_entry.id   AF-A0A817QH74-F1
#
_cell.length_a   1.000
_cell.length_b   1.000
_cell.length_c   1.000
_cell.angle_alpha   90.00
_cell.angle_beta   90.00
_cell.angle_gamma   90.00
#
_symmetry.space_group_name_H-M   'P 1'
#
loop_
_entity.id
_entity.type
_entity.pdbx_description
1 polymer ?
#
loop_
_entity_poly.entity_id
_entity_poly.type
_entity_poly.pdbx_seq_one_letter_code
_entity_poly.pdbx_strand_id
1 'polypeptide(L)' 'MATAMSPNDNFYTADDDMRLEIFCLVWLDANSNAKDTRDAEQKLRSIINHLKKFQDVKQCQKFIEERSKNDRISIIVSG' A
#
# COMPACT_ATOMS: atom_id res chain seq x y z
N MET A 1 37.04 -40.23 7.98
CA MET A 1 37.33 -38.94 7.32
C MET A 1 36.08 -38.49 6.60
N ALA A 2 35.78 -37.19 6.73
CA ALA A 2 34.44 -36.63 6.62
C ALA A 2 33.86 -36.57 5.19
N THR A 3 32.62 -37.05 5.11
CA THR A 3 31.43 -36.64 4.35
C THR A 3 31.57 -35.79 3.09
N ALA A 4 31.09 -36.35 1.97
CA ALA A 4 30.77 -35.66 0.74
C ALA A 4 29.78 -34.51 0.96
N MET A 5 30.10 -33.32 0.44
CA MET A 5 29.23 -32.16 0.47
C MET A 5 28.10 -32.34 -0.55
N SER A 6 26.86 -32.41 -0.05
CA SER A 6 25.64 -32.36 -0.87
C SER A 6 25.51 -31.00 -1.56
N PRO A 7 24.95 -30.94 -2.78
CA PRO A 7 24.71 -29.68 -3.47
C PRO A 7 23.65 -28.91 -2.69
N ASN A 8 23.98 -27.65 -2.37
CA ASN A 8 23.07 -26.66 -1.82
C ASN A 8 21.76 -26.64 -2.62
N ASP A 9 20.71 -27.24 -2.06
CA ASP A 9 19.34 -26.88 -2.37
C ASP A 9 19.20 -25.41 -1.99
N ASN A 10 19.34 -24.52 -2.97
CA ASN A 10 18.87 -23.16 -2.89
C ASN A 10 17.34 -23.22 -2.78
N PHE A 11 16.86 -23.50 -1.57
CA PHE A 11 15.52 -23.14 -1.16
C PHE A 11 15.53 -21.61 -1.10
N TYR A 12 15.31 -20.97 -2.25
CA TYR A 12 14.78 -19.62 -2.26
C TYR A 12 13.41 -19.73 -1.60
N THR A 13 13.37 -19.58 -0.28
CA THR A 13 12.14 -19.32 0.44
C THR A 13 11.51 -18.12 -0.24
N ALA A 14 10.36 -18.32 -0.86
CA ALA A 14 9.51 -17.30 -1.48
C ALA A 14 8.92 -16.32 -0.44
N ASP A 15 9.68 -16.05 0.62
CA ASP A 15 9.36 -15.19 1.75
C ASP A 15 10.08 -13.84 1.64
N ASP A 16 11.12 -13.72 0.79
CA ASP A 16 11.84 -12.44 0.62
C ASP A 16 11.05 -11.42 -0.23
N ASP A 17 10.08 -11.87 -1.03
CA ASP A 17 9.15 -11.00 -1.78
C ASP A 17 7.98 -10.48 -0.91
N MET A 18 7.76 -11.03 0.28
CA MET A 18 6.59 -10.71 1.12
C MET A 18 6.76 -9.50 2.03
N ARG A 19 7.87 -8.75 1.94
CA ARG A 19 8.09 -7.53 2.73
C ARG A 19 7.97 -6.24 1.92
N LEU A 20 7.22 -6.27 0.83
CA LEU A 20 6.61 -5.06 0.30
C LEU A 20 5.58 -4.58 1.33
N GLU A 21 6.00 -3.81 2.34
CA GLU A 21 5.07 -3.10 3.21
C GLU A 21 4.12 -2.30 2.32
N ILE A 22 2.87 -2.77 2.23
CA ILE A 22 1.86 -2.17 1.36
C ILE A 22 1.40 -0.88 2.03
N PHE A 23 2.11 0.22 1.75
CA PHE A 23 1.65 1.55 2.11
C PHE A 23 0.44 1.89 1.25
N CYS A 24 -0.75 1.90 1.87
CA CYS A 24 -1.97 2.34 1.22
C CYS A 24 -2.29 3.78 1.65
N LEU A 25 -2.32 4.68 0.68
CA LEU A 25 -2.76 6.05 0.90
C LEU A 25 -4.25 6.17 0.56
N VAL A 26 -5.02 6.65 1.51
CA VAL A 26 -6.45 6.89 1.40
C VAL A 26 -6.67 8.39 1.41
N TRP A 27 -7.25 8.94 0.35
CA TRP A 27 -7.56 10.37 0.28
C TRP A 27 -9.06 10.56 0.22
N LEU A 28 -9.62 11.15 1.28
CA LEU A 28 -11.02 11.52 1.38
C LEU A 28 -11.15 13.02 1.07
N ASP A 29 -11.76 13.34 -0.07
CA ASP A 29 -11.98 14.72 -0.52
C ASP A 29 -13.31 14.84 -1.27
N ALA A 30 -14.17 15.73 -0.79
CA ALA A 30 -15.48 16.01 -1.39
C ALA A 30 -15.36 16.80 -2.71
N ASN A 31 -14.24 17.49 -2.95
CA ASN A 31 -14.00 18.31 -4.15
C ASN A 31 -12.81 17.81 -4.97
N SER A 32 -12.76 16.49 -5.18
CA SER A 32 -11.66 15.77 -5.86
C SER A 32 -11.36 16.18 -7.32
N ASN A 33 -12.09 17.13 -7.89
CA ASN A 33 -12.00 17.57 -9.29
C ASN A 33 -11.25 18.90 -9.49
N ALA A 34 -10.76 19.54 -8.43
CA ALA A 34 -9.93 20.73 -8.56
C ALA A 34 -8.59 20.39 -9.27
N LYS A 35 -8.07 21.33 -10.07
CA LYS A 35 -6.82 21.16 -10.81
C LYS A 35 -5.64 20.87 -9.87
N ASP A 36 -5.65 21.48 -8.70
CA ASP A 36 -4.62 21.32 -7.66
C ASP A 36 -4.62 19.89 -7.07
N THR A 37 -5.78 19.23 -7.00
CA THR A 37 -5.92 17.84 -6.54
C THR A 37 -5.21 16.87 -7.50
N ARG A 38 -5.18 17.17 -8.81
CA ARG A 38 -4.52 16.31 -9.81
C ARG A 38 -3.00 16.34 -9.69
N ASP A 39 -2.41 17.52 -9.49
CA ASP A 39 -0.96 17.65 -9.34
C ASP A 39 -0.47 16.99 -8.04
N ALA A 40 -1.24 17.13 -6.96
CA ALA A 40 -0.99 16.44 -5.70
C ALA A 40 -1.14 14.90 -5.85
N GLU A 41 -2.17 14.42 -6.54
CA GLU A 41 -2.35 12.99 -6.84
C GLU A 41 -1.14 12.43 -7.60
N GLN A 42 -0.67 13.13 -8.64
CA GLN A 42 0.42 12.66 -9.47
C GLN A 42 1.73 12.54 -8.68
N LYS A 43 2.00 13.50 -7.79
CA LYS A 43 3.15 13.44 -6.86
C LYS A 43 3.00 12.28 -5.87
N LEU A 44 1.81 12.07 -5.31
CA LEU A 44 1.56 10.98 -4.35
C LEU A 44 1.68 9.60 -5.00
N ARG A 45 1.19 9.43 -6.24
CA ARG A 45 1.37 8.19 -7.02
C ARG A 45 2.83 7.91 -7.37
N SER A 46 3.67 8.94 -7.45
CA SER A 46 5.10 8.76 -7.68
C SER A 46 5.85 8.25 -6.45
N ILE A 47 5.25 8.35 -5.25
CA ILE A 47 5.87 8.02 -3.97
C ILE A 47 5.26 6.73 -3.38
N ILE A 48 3.97 6.48 -3.63
CA ILE A 48 3.21 5.38 -3.04
C ILE A 48 2.59 4.50 -4.14
N ASN A 49 2.74 3.18 -3.98
CA ASN A 49 2.24 2.18 -4.92
C ASN A 49 0.69 2.07 -4.94
N HIS A 50 0.02 2.39 -3.83
CA HIS A 50 -1.42 2.23 -3.70
C HIS A 50 -2.10 3.49 -3.17
N LEU A 51 -2.61 4.33 -4.07
CA LEU A 51 -3.47 5.46 -3.76
C LEU A 51 -4.94 5.11 -4.04
N LYS A 52 -5.80 5.24 -3.03
CA LYS A 52 -7.26 5.18 -3.16
C LYS A 52 -7.89 6.51 -2.78
N LYS A 53 -8.86 6.95 -3.58
CA LYS A 53 -9.64 8.16 -3.32
C LYS A 53 -11.06 7.77 -2.95
N PHE A 54 -11.64 8.50 -2.00
CA PHE A 54 -13.01 8.36 -1.58
C PHE A 54 -13.65 9.75 -1.57
N GLN A 55 -14.90 9.83 -2.01
CA GLN A 55 -15.73 11.03 -1.87
C GLN A 55 -16.74 10.87 -0.73
N ASP A 56 -17.03 9.62 -0.36
CA ASP A 56 -17.98 9.26 0.68
C ASP A 56 -17.25 8.68 1.90
N VAL A 57 -17.58 9.21 3.07
CA VAL A 57 -16.98 8.81 4.35
C VAL A 57 -17.26 7.34 4.67
N LYS A 58 -18.47 6.84 4.37
CA LYS A 58 -18.86 5.46 4.73
C LYS A 58 -18.10 4.44 3.89
N GLN A 59 -17.87 4.73 2.62
CA GLN A 59 -17.04 3.88 1.75
C GLN A 59 -15.58 3.85 2.22
N CYS A 60 -15.04 5.00 2.63
CA CYS A 60 -13.69 5.10 3.17
C CYS A 60 -13.56 4.28 4.48
N GLN A 61 -14.51 4.46 5.40
CA GLN A 61 -14.56 3.74 6.66
C GLN A 61 -14.61 2.22 6.43
N LYS A 62 -15.54 1.74 5.59
CA LYS A 62 -15.67 0.32 5.27
C LYS A 62 -14.37 -0.26 4.69
N PHE A 63 -13.69 0.48 3.81
CA PHE A 63 -12.42 0.04 3.24
C PHE A 63 -11.30 -0.12 4.28
N ILE A 64 -11.26 0.76 5.29
CA ILE A 64 -10.29 0.69 6.39
C ILE A 64 -10.63 -0.48 7.32
N GLU A 65 -11.92 -0.70 7.61
CA GLU A 65 -12.39 -1.79 8.48
C GLU A 65 -12.17 -3.18 7.87
N GLU A 66 -12.25 -3.31 6.55
CA GLU A 66 -12.02 -4.56 5.83
C GLU A 66 -10.53 -4.92 5.66
N ARG A 67 -9.61 -4.01 6.01
CA ARG A 67 -8.16 -4.19 5.84
C ARG A 67 -7.52 -4.96 7.00
N SER A 68 -6.41 -5.64 6.69
CA SER A 68 -5.65 -6.39 7.69
C SER A 68 -5.01 -5.45 8.71
N LYS A 69 -4.89 -5.90 9.96
CA LYS A 69 -4.19 -5.15 11.03
C LYS A 69 -2.71 -4.91 10.74
N ASN A 70 -2.14 -5.67 9.82
CA ASN A 70 -0.74 -5.55 9.41
C ASN A 70 -0.55 -4.53 8.25
N ASP A 71 -1.64 -4.05 7.64
CA ASP A 71 -1.56 -3.07 6.56
C ASP A 71 -1.34 -1.67 7.13
N ARG A 72 -0.33 -0.96 6.60
CA ARG A 72 -0.04 0.42 6.97
C ARG A 72 -0.85 1.37 6.08
N ILE A 73 -1.84 2.02 6.67
CA ILE A 73 -2.73 2.96 5.98
C ILE A 73 -2.40 4.39 6.42
N SER A 74 -2.15 5.28 5.47
CA SER A 74 -2.11 6.74 5.69
C SER A 74 -3.37 7.37 5.13
N ILE A 75 -3.98 8.29 5.88
CA ILE A 75 -5.24 8.93 5.49
C ILE A 75 -5.02 10.44 5.34
N ILE A 76 -5.41 11.00 4.20
CA ILE A 76 -5.51 12.44 3.96
C ILE A 76 -7.00 12.80 3.95
N VAL A 77 -7.38 13.74 4.81
CA VAL A 77 -8.73 14.31 4.86
C VAL A 77 -8.65 15.77 4.44
N SER A 78 -9.38 16.12 3.38
CA SER A 78 -9.51 17.51 2.90
C SER A 78 -10.94 17.99 3.16
N GLY A 79 -11.08 19.23 3.66
CA GLY A 79 -12.36 19.86 4.02
C GLY A 79 -12.59 21.16 3.29
#